data_AF-A0ABC9U710-F1
#
_entry.id   AF-A0ABC9U710-F1
#
_cell.length_a   1.000
_cell.length_b   1.000
_cell.length_c   1.000
_cell.angle_alpha   90.00
_cell.angle_beta   90.00
_cell.angle_gamma   90.00
#
_symmetry.space_group_name_H-M   'P 1'
#
loop_
_entity.id
_entity.type
_entity.pdbx_description
1 polymer ?
#
loop_
_entity_poly.entity_id
_entity_poly.type
_entity_poly.pdbx_seq_one_letter_code
_entity_poly.pdbx_strand_id
1 'polypeptide(L)' 'MLTLTTEAALDILIDWLQDNIDCESTLIFDNDEDRTDSATLLPCIQQARNDVRDLCHLQLLHNVNKP' A
#
# COMPACT_ATOMS: atom_id res chain seq x y z
N MET A 1 -22.68 1.68 2.18
CA MET A 1 -21.25 1.99 2.40
C MET A 1 -20.51 1.62 1.15
N LEU A 2 -19.63 2.48 0.66
CA LEU A 2 -18.64 2.07 -0.35
C LEU A 2 -17.60 1.20 0.36
N THR A 3 -17.44 -0.04 -0.08
CA THR A 3 -16.40 -0.93 0.44
C THR A 3 -15.10 -0.60 -0.27
N LEU A 4 -14.07 -0.28 0.51
CA LEU A 4 -12.73 -0.02 -0.01
C LEU A 4 -12.11 -1.34 -0.50
N THR A 5 -11.54 -1.34 -1.70
CA THR A 5 -10.73 -2.47 -2.17
C THR A 5 -9.37 -2.43 -1.49
N THR A 6 -8.72 -3.59 -1.33
CA THR A 6 -7.36 -3.63 -0.75
C THR A 6 -6.38 -2.78 -1.55
N GLU A 7 -6.48 -2.77 -2.89
CA GLU A 7 -5.65 -1.91 -3.75
C GLU A 7 -5.87 -0.42 -3.45
N ALA A 8 -7.14 0.02 -3.36
CA ALA A 8 -7.46 1.42 -3.05
C ALA A 8 -7.06 1.82 -1.62
N ALA A 9 -7.09 0.88 -0.67
CA ALA A 9 -6.59 1.12 0.68
C ALA A 9 -5.06 1.32 0.70
N LEU A 10 -4.34 0.57 -0.12
CA LEU A 10 -2.90 0.71 -0.27
C LEU A 10 -2.52 2.00 -1.02
N ASP A 11 -3.31 2.42 -2.01
CA ASP A 11 -3.16 3.74 -2.66
C ASP A 11 -3.24 4.88 -1.65
N ILE A 12 -4.29 4.90 -0.82
CA ILE A 12 -4.47 5.93 0.21
C ILE A 12 -3.31 5.92 1.21
N LEU A 13 -2.81 4.74 1.59
CA LEU A 13 -1.69 4.63 2.51
C LEU A 13 -0.38 5.14 1.88
N ILE A 14 -0.15 4.88 0.59
CA ILE A 14 1.02 5.39 -0.15
C ILE A 14 0.99 6.92 -0.20
N ASP A 15 -0.15 7.51 -0.58
CA ASP A 15 -0.30 8.97 -0.65
C ASP A 15 -0.04 9.60 0.73
N TRP A 16 -0.62 9.02 1.78
CA TRP A 16 -0.39 9.47 3.15
C TRP A 16 1.08 9.37 3.58
N LEU A 17 1.78 8.27 3.25
CA LEU A 17 3.21 8.12 3.58
C LEU A 17 4.07 9.13 2.81
N GLN A 18 3.75 9.40 1.55
CA GLN A 18 4.46 10.40 0.74
C GLN A 18 4.26 11.80 1.29
N ASP A 19 3.03 12.19 1.63
CA ASP A 19 2.73 13.48 2.24
C ASP A 19 3.51 13.68 3.56
N ASN A 20 3.65 12.63 4.36
CA ASN A 20 4.44 12.69 5.60
C ASN A 20 5.94 12.93 5.33
N ILE A 21 6.51 12.27 4.32
CA ILE A 21 7.91 12.46 3.91
C ILE A 21 8.11 13.90 3.42
N ASP A 22 7.21 14.39 2.57
CA ASP A 22 7.30 15.71 1.95
C ASP A 22 7.13 16.85 2.96
N CYS A 23 6.33 16.63 4.02
CA CYS A 23 6.06 17.63 5.05
C CYS A 23 7.06 17.61 6.22
N GLU A 24 8.07 16.71 6.21
CA GLU A 24 8.97 16.43 7.35
C GLU A 24 8.22 16.21 8.67
N SER A 25 6.97 15.72 8.60
CA SER A 25 6.14 15.55 9.79
C SER A 25 6.65 14.33 10.57
N THR A 26 6.90 14.50 11.87
CA THR A 26 7.14 13.38 12.78
C THR A 26 5.91 12.48 12.76
N LEU A 27 6.10 11.21 12.44
CA LEU A 27 5.01 10.28 12.16
C LEU A 27 4.35 9.85 13.47
N ILE A 28 3.04 9.60 13.45
CA ILE A 28 2.34 8.90 14.56
C ILE A 28 2.70 7.39 14.56
N PHE A 29 3.31 6.91 13.48
CA PHE A 29 3.77 5.53 13.29
C PHE A 29 5.30 5.38 13.32
N ASP A 30 6.05 6.43 13.66
CA ASP A 30 7.49 6.31 13.83
C ASP A 30 7.70 5.37 15.01
N ASN A 31 8.19 4.17 14.72
CA ASN A 31 8.73 3.35 15.79
C ASN A 31 10.15 3.86 16.06
N ASP A 32 10.29 4.79 17.00
CA ASP A 32 11.58 5.32 17.44
C ASP A 32 12.55 4.21 17.88
N GLU A 33 12.01 3.07 18.32
CA GLU A 33 12.78 1.91 18.78
C GLU A 33 13.42 1.13 17.62
N ASP A 34 12.71 0.94 16.50
CA ASP A 34 13.20 0.21 15.31
C ASP A 34 13.62 1.11 14.14
N ARG A 35 13.50 2.44 14.27
CA ARG A 35 13.75 3.43 13.20
C ARG A 35 13.01 3.13 11.91
N THR A 36 11.80 2.59 12.01
CA THR A 36 10.95 2.41 10.84
C THR A 36 10.23 3.73 10.61
N ASP A 37 10.85 4.61 9.81
CA ASP A 37 10.25 5.85 9.35
C ASP A 37 9.41 5.62 8.08
N SER A 38 8.59 6.60 7.71
CA SER A 38 7.77 6.55 6.48
C SER A 38 8.58 6.25 5.22
N ALA A 39 9.81 6.78 5.15
CA ALA A 39 10.70 6.57 4.01
C ALA A 39 11.15 5.11 3.89
N THR A 40 11.32 4.42 5.02
CA THR A 40 11.67 3.00 5.08
C THR A 40 10.47 2.12 4.74
N LEU A 41 9.25 2.54 5.12
CA LEU A 41 8.04 1.76 4.91
C LEU A 41 7.48 1.88 3.48
N LEU A 42 7.60 3.07 2.85
CA LEU A 42 7.00 3.37 1.55
C LEU A 42 7.33 2.35 0.44
N PRO A 43 8.59 1.89 0.24
CA PRO A 43 8.90 0.90 -0.80
C PRO A 43 8.18 -0.44 -0.58
N CYS A 44 8.04 -0.86 0.69
CA CYS A 44 7.36 -2.11 1.04
C CYS A 44 5.86 -2.04 0.71
N ILE A 45 5.21 -0.91 1.02
CA ILE A 45 3.78 -0.72 0.72
C ILE A 45 3.53 -0.60 -0.79
N GLN A 46 4.42 0.09 -1.52
CA GLN A 46 4.35 0.12 -2.98
C GLN A 46 4.46 -1.28 -3.60
N GLN A 47 5.34 -2.14 -3.06
CA GLN A 47 5.44 -3.52 -3.50
C GLN A 47 4.16 -4.31 -3.18
N ALA A 48 3.65 -4.21 -1.95
CA ALA A 48 2.42 -4.88 -1.56
C ALA A 48 1.22 -4.48 -2.46
N ARG A 49 1.15 -3.21 -2.86
CA ARG A 49 0.15 -2.71 -3.81
C ARG A 49 0.27 -3.38 -5.18
N ASN A 50 1.50 -3.52 -5.70
CA ASN A 50 1.74 -4.22 -6.96
C ASN A 50 1.38 -5.70 -6.87
N ASP A 51 1.75 -6.36 -5.77
CA ASP A 51 1.42 -7.77 -5.55
C ASP A 51 -0.09 -8.01 -5.50
N VAL A 52 -0.84 -7.12 -4.84
CA VAL A 52 -2.32 -7.17 -4.82
C VAL A 52 -2.89 -6.98 -6.22
N ARG A 53 -2.37 -6.03 -6.99
CA ARG A 53 -2.82 -5.79 -8.37
C ARG A 53 -2.55 -6.98 -9.27
N ASP A 54 -1.37 -7.59 -9.17
CA ASP A 54 -1.00 -8.77 -9.94
C ASP A 54 -1.86 -9.97 -9.55
N LEU A 55 -2.12 -10.17 -8.25
CA LEU A 55 -3.02 -11.21 -7.76
C LEU A 55 -4.44 -11.02 -8.30
N CYS A 56 -4.98 -9.80 -8.26
CA CYS A 56 -6.28 -9.48 -8.83
C CYS A 56 -6.32 -9.79 -10.33
N HIS A 57 -5.25 -9.45 -11.07
CA HIS A 57 -5.15 -9.74 -12.50
C HIS A 57 -5.11 -11.25 -12.78
N LEU A 58 -4.31 -12.00 -12.03
CA LEU A 58 -4.23 -13.46 -12.14
C LEU A 58 -5.55 -14.15 -11.83
N GLN A 59 -6.27 -13.67 -10.81
CA GLN A 59 -7.60 -14.17 -10.46
C GLN A 59 -8.62 -13.93 -11.59
N LEU A 60 -8.60 -12.74 -12.20
CA LEU A 60 -9.47 -12.44 -13.34
C LEU A 60 -9.17 -13.37 -14.53
N LEU A 61 -7.89 -13.56 -14.87
CA LEU A 61 -7.49 -14.49 -15.93
C LEU A 61 -7.93 -15.93 -15.62
N HIS A 62 -7.77 -16.39 -14.37
CA HIS A 62 -8.23 -17.72 -13.97
C HIS A 62 -9.75 -17.86 -14.10
N ASN A 63 -10.50 -16.85 -13.67
CA ASN A 63 -11.97 -16.87 -13.70
C ASN A 63 -12.54 -16.82 -15.13
N VAL A 64 -11.89 -16.10 -16.05
CA VAL A 64 -12.27 -16.06 -17.47
C VAL A 64 -11.97 -17.38 -18.19
N ASN A 65 -10.94 -18.10 -17.73
CA ASN A 65 -10.52 -19.38 -18.30
C ASN A 65 -11.15 -20.61 -17.60
N LYS A 66 -12.14 -20.40 -16.73
CA LYS A 66 -12.86 -21.48 -16.05
C LYS A 66 -13.97 -22.03 -16.97
N PRO A 67 -14.02 -23.35 -17.25
CA PRO A 67 -15.01 -23.96 -18.15
C PRO A 67 -16.44 -23.91 -17.60
#